data_AF-A0A2D8WS65-F1
#
_entry.id   AF-A0A2D8WS65-F1
#
_cell.length_a   1.000
_cell.length_b   1.000
_cell.length_c   1.000
_cell.angle_alpha   90.00
_cell.angle_beta   90.00
_cell.angle_gamma   90.00
#
_symmetry.space_group_name_H-M   'P 1'
#
loop_
_entity.id
_entity.type
_entity.pdbx_description
1 polymer ?
#
loop_
_entity_poly.entity_id
_entity_poly.type
_entity_poly.pdbx_seq_one_letter_code
_entity_poly.pdbx_strand_id
1 'polypeptide(L)'
;MNPKHQSCHTSISKDGYIFEGHIHADVIKKYLENPSENSKGLSVPGMPIGSPGMEMDGRLDDYVVLTMFEDNKDEIFLHSRDIQ
;
A
#
# COMPACT_ATOMS: atom_id res chain seq x y z
N MET A 1 13.75 -4.01 -6.53
CA MET A 1 12.90 -3.37 -5.50
C MET A 1 13.59 -2.08 -5.09
N ASN A 2 12.93 -0.93 -5.22
CA ASN A 2 13.47 0.34 -4.73
C ASN A 2 13.43 0.37 -3.20
N PRO A 3 14.45 0.93 -2.50
CA PRO A 3 14.44 1.03 -1.04
C PRO A 3 13.30 1.90 -0.47
N LYS A 4 12.67 2.72 -1.32
CA LYS A 4 11.50 3.53 -0.97
C LYS A 4 10.22 2.72 -0.69
N HIS A 5 10.12 1.50 -1.19
CA HIS A 5 8.93 0.65 -1.03
C HIS A 5 9.07 -0.36 0.10
N GLN A 6 10.25 -0.47 0.72
CA GLN A 6 10.47 -1.46 1.78
C GLN A 6 9.47 -1.27 2.92
N SER A 7 8.71 -2.34 3.17
CA SER A 7 7.84 -2.48 4.32
C SER A 7 8.05 -3.86 4.95
N CYS A 8 7.45 -4.09 6.12
CA CYS A 8 7.74 -5.28 6.93
C CYS A 8 7.25 -6.60 6.30
N HIS A 9 6.38 -6.55 5.29
CA HIS A 9 5.85 -7.73 4.61
C HIS A 9 5.53 -7.44 3.15
N THR A 10 5.69 -8.47 2.33
CA THR A 10 5.35 -8.47 0.90
C THR A 10 4.42 -9.66 0.64
N SER A 11 3.27 -9.40 0.03
CA SER A 11 2.33 -10.43 -0.42
C SER A 11 2.25 -10.41 -1.95
N ILE A 12 2.01 -11.58 -2.54
CA ILE A 12 1.86 -11.73 -4.00
C ILE A 12 0.51 -12.39 -4.27
N SER A 13 -0.34 -11.77 -5.09
CA SER A 13 -1.61 -12.37 -5.51
C SER A 13 -1.37 -13.53 -6.48
N LYS A 14 -2.38 -14.40 -6.64
CA LYS A 14 -2.39 -15.46 -7.65
C LYS A 14 -2.18 -14.94 -9.07
N ASP A 15 -2.63 -13.71 -9.34
CA ASP A 15 -2.49 -13.03 -10.63
C ASP A 15 -1.11 -12.35 -10.82
N GLY A 16 -0.21 -12.46 -9.83
CA GLY A 16 1.16 -11.94 -9.90
C GLY A 16 1.33 -10.49 -9.41
N TYR A 17 0.27 -9.84 -8.92
CA TYR A 17 0.36 -8.50 -8.32
C TYR A 17 1.07 -8.51 -6.96
N ILE A 18 1.91 -7.51 -6.73
CA ILE A 18 2.73 -7.34 -5.52
C ILE A 18 2.06 -6.34 -4.58
N PHE A 19 1.87 -6.72 -3.32
CA PHE A 19 1.35 -5.87 -2.27
C PHE A 19 2.42 -5.72 -1.19
N GLU A 20 2.97 -4.52 -1.05
CA GLU A 20 4.06 -4.25 -0.12
C GLU A 20 3.62 -3.32 1.01
N GLY A 21 3.71 -3.80 2.25
CA GLY A 21 3.29 -3.07 3.45
C GLY A 21 1.83 -3.25 3.84
N HIS A 22 1.41 -2.51 4.88
CA HIS A 22 0.16 -2.73 5.60
C HIS A 22 -1.05 -2.18 4.82
N ILE A 23 -1.41 -2.87 3.75
CA ILE A 23 -2.54 -2.52 2.88
C ILE A 23 -3.80 -3.23 3.38
N HIS A 24 -4.86 -2.47 3.65
CA HIS A 24 -6.16 -3.02 4.02
C HIS A 24 -6.73 -3.95 2.93
N ALA A 25 -7.40 -5.02 3.35
CA ALA A 25 -7.98 -6.01 2.44
C ALA A 25 -8.99 -5.40 1.45
N ASP A 26 -9.79 -4.41 1.89
CA ASP A 26 -10.73 -3.70 1.03
C ASP A 26 -10.04 -2.91 -0.09
N VAL A 27 -8.85 -2.37 0.18
CA VAL A 27 -8.04 -1.66 -0.81
C VAL A 27 -7.48 -2.63 -1.85
N ILE A 28 -6.98 -3.78 -1.40
CA ILE A 28 -6.52 -4.86 -2.28
C ILE A 28 -7.68 -5.30 -3.20
N LYS A 29 -8.87 -5.51 -2.63
CA LYS A 29 -10.05 -5.91 -3.40
C LYS A 29 -10.43 -4.85 -4.44
N LYS A 30 -10.50 -3.58 -4.07
CA LYS A 30 -10.78 -2.47 -5.02
C LYS A 30 -9.77 -2.43 -6.17
N TYR A 31 -8.49 -2.62 -5.88
CA TYR A 31 -7.47 -2.69 -6.91
C TYR A 31 -7.64 -3.91 -7.82
N LEU A 32 -7.95 -5.09 -7.26
CA LEU A 32 -8.18 -6.30 -8.06
C LEU A 32 -9.47 -6.25 -8.90
N GLU A 33 -10.45 -5.44 -8.52
CA GLU A 33 -11.66 -5.22 -9.34
C GLU A 33 -11.36 -4.48 -10.64
N ASN A 34 -10.43 -3.51 -10.62
CA ASN A 34 -10.02 -2.74 -11.80
C ASN A 34 -8.53 -2.35 -11.69
N PRO A 35 -7.60 -3.31 -11.92
CA PRO A 35 -6.18 -3.03 -11.80
C PRO A 35 -5.73 -2.08 -12.91
N SER A 36 -4.93 -1.07 -12.56
CA SER A 36 -4.38 -0.12 -13.55
C SER A 36 -3.51 -0.86 -14.58
N GLU A 37 -3.61 -0.50 -15.86
CA GLU A 37 -2.79 -1.12 -16.90
C GLU A 37 -1.30 -0.91 -16.63
N ASN A 38 -0.48 -1.97 -16.76
CA ASN A 38 0.96 -1.98 -16.46
C ASN A 38 1.33 -1.71 -15.00
N SER A 39 0.38 -1.83 -14.08
CA SER A 39 0.68 -1.80 -12.65
C SER A 39 1.21 -3.16 -12.18
N LYS A 40 2.22 -3.10 -11.30
CA LYS A 40 2.81 -4.24 -10.60
C LYS A 40 2.06 -4.58 -9.31
N GLY A 41 1.28 -3.64 -8.78
CA GLY A 41 0.51 -3.81 -7.56
C GLY A 41 0.51 -2.55 -6.70
N LEU A 42 0.40 -2.72 -5.39
CA LEU A 42 0.29 -1.62 -4.44
C LEU A 42 1.44 -1.63 -3.43
N SER A 43 1.86 -0.45 -3.00
CA SER A 43 2.81 -0.28 -1.88
C SER A 43 2.32 0.79 -0.92
N VAL A 44 2.45 0.53 0.37
CA VAL A 44 2.36 1.54 1.42
C VAL A 44 3.78 1.77 1.94
N PRO A 45 4.50 2.77 1.40
CA PRO A 45 5.84 3.06 1.87
C PRO A 45 5.79 3.65 3.28
N GLY A 46 6.58 3.06 4.19
CA GLY A 46 6.72 3.51 5.56
C GLY A 46 6.06 2.61 6.61
N MET A 47 6.27 2.97 7.87
CA MET A 47 5.59 2.43 9.04
C MET A 47 4.71 3.55 9.60
N PRO A 48 3.38 3.56 9.39
CA PRO A 48 2.54 4.52 10.09
C PRO A 48 2.70 4.27 11.60
N ILE A 49 3.14 5.31 12.32
CA ILE A 49 3.12 5.32 13.77
C ILE A 49 1.66 5.23 14.21
N GLY A 50 1.37 4.37 15.20
CA GLY A 50 0.00 4.06 15.65
C GLY A 50 -0.44 2.60 15.49
N SER A 51 0.44 1.68 15.11
CA SER A 51 0.16 0.23 15.13
C SER A 51 -0.19 -0.25 16.56
N PRO A 52 -1.02 -1.31 16.74
CA PRO A 52 -1.39 -1.80 18.08
C PRO A 52 -0.14 -2.08 18.94
N GLY A 53 0.04 -1.35 20.04
CA GLY A 53 1.25 -1.39 20.88
C GLY A 53 2.26 -0.25 20.68
N MET A 54 2.03 0.66 19.73
CA MET A 54 2.77 1.92 19.51
C MET A 54 1.81 3.12 19.50
N GLU A 55 0.79 3.10 20.34
CA GLU A 55 -0.17 4.20 20.49
C GLU A 55 0.51 5.40 21.16
N MET A 56 0.99 6.36 20.36
CA MET A 56 1.39 7.67 20.87
C MET A 56 0.22 8.63 20.69
N ASP A 57 -0.56 8.82 21.76
CA ASP A 57 -1.49 9.95 21.91
C ASP A 57 -2.56 10.07 20.80
N GLY A 58 -3.09 8.95 20.30
CA GLY A 58 -4.18 8.95 19.32
C GLY A 58 -3.80 9.45 17.93
N ARG A 59 -2.50 9.55 17.60
CA ARG A 59 -2.05 9.91 16.25
C ARG A 59 -1.98 8.67 15.38
N LEU A 60 -2.91 8.61 14.42
CA LEU A 60 -2.75 7.80 13.22
C LEU A 60 -2.02 8.67 12.19
N ASP A 61 -0.81 8.30 11.79
CA ASP A 61 -0.15 9.00 10.68
C ASP A 61 -0.90 8.70 9.37
N ASP A 62 -1.28 9.76 8.66
CA ASP A 62 -1.93 9.63 7.36
C ASP A 62 -0.91 9.04 6.37
N TYR A 63 -1.24 7.88 5.82
CA TYR A 63 -0.42 7.23 4.80
C TYR A 63 -1.13 7.22 3.46
N VAL A 64 -0.36 7.14 2.38
CA VAL A 64 -0.90 6.96 1.03
C VAL A 64 -0.62 5.55 0.56
N VAL A 65 -1.59 4.97 -0.14
CA VAL A 65 -1.41 3.74 -0.88
C VAL A 65 -0.96 4.15 -2.28
N LEU A 66 0.18 3.64 -2.71
CA LEU A 66 0.75 3.90 -4.03
C LEU A 66 0.49 2.72 -4.95
N THR A 67 0.11 2.98 -6.20
CA THR A 67 0.20 2.01 -7.29
C THR A 67 1.61 2.01 -7.81
N MET A 68 2.24 0.84 -7.82
CA MET A 68 3.55 0.62 -8.41
C MET A 68 3.40 0.26 -9.88
N PHE A 69 4.19 0.89 -10.76
CA PHE A 69 4.22 0.56 -12.18
C PHE A 69 5.55 -0.08 -12.61
N GLU A 70 5.54 -0.73 -13.77
CA GLU A 70 6.75 -1.35 -14.33
C GLU A 70 7.90 -0.36 -14.57
N ASP A 71 7.58 0.90 -14.88
CA ASP A 71 8.52 1.96 -15.27
C ASP A 71 9.21 2.66 -14.09
N ASN A 72 9.16 2.08 -12.87
CA ASN A 72 9.55 2.75 -11.61
C ASN A 72 8.77 4.06 -11.36
N LYS A 73 7.57 4.15 -11.91
CA LYS A 73 6.62 5.20 -11.58
C LYS A 73 5.70 4.72 -10.47
N ASP A 74 5.32 5.65 -9.62
CA ASP A 74 4.42 5.44 -8.50
C ASP A 74 3.33 6.49 -8.61
N GLU A 75 2.07 6.09 -8.53
CA GLU A 75 0.92 7.01 -8.48
C GLU A 75 0.14 6.81 -7.20
N ILE A 76 -0.50 7.86 -6.70
CA ILE A 76 -1.34 7.77 -5.50
C ILE A 76 -2.62 7.02 -5.88
N PHE A 77 -2.82 5.83 -5.31
CA PHE A 77 -4.05 5.06 -5.45
C PHE A 77 -5.15 5.65 -4.56
N LEU A 78 -4.84 5.92 -3.29
CA LEU A 78 -5.74 6.55 -2.32
C LEU A 78 -4.99 7.03 -1.07
N HIS A 79 -5.63 7.89 -0.27
CA HIS A 79 -5.13 8.24 1.07
C HIS A 79 -5.79 7.38 2.13
N SER A 80 -5.08 7.16 3.24
CA SER A 80 -5.57 6.38 4.38
C SER A 80 -6.87 6.93 4.96
N ARG A 81 -7.03 8.25 4.98
CA ARG A 81 -8.28 8.94 5.34
C ARG A 81 -9.49 8.61 4.46
N ASP A 82 -9.26 8.11 3.25
CA ASP A 82 -10.32 7.70 2.32
C ASP A 82 -10.66 6.21 2.44
N ILE A 83 -9.92 5.47 3.28
CA ILE A 83 -10.22 4.07 3.63
C ILE A 83 -11.25 4.09 4.75
N GLN A 84 -12.53 3.97 4.38
CA GLN A 84 -13.65 3.79 5.31
C GLN A 84 -13.74 2.36 5.82
#